data_AF-A0A935KMS5-F1
#
_entry.id   AF-A0A935KMS5-F1
#
_cell.length_a   1.000
_cell.length_b   1.000
_cell.length_c   1.000
_cell.angle_alpha   90.00
_cell.angle_beta   90.00
_cell.angle_gamma   90.00
#
_symmetry.space_group_name_H-M   'P 1'
#
loop_
_entity.id
_entity.type
_entity.pdbx_description
1 polymer ?
#
loop_
_entity_poly.entity_id
_entity_poly.type
_entity_poly.pdbx_seq_one_letter_code
_entity_poly.pdbx_strand_id
1 'polypeptide(L)'
;MGLFDKLKKGVSSLAGAAMAPAPREEEPAAVEDEPEAAAQEDDRAAARAEWSVNNSMGWARYLDAAERDDDDKERARLDHESMCVACSPSFGSLDPDDLETFCLIGFELEEAEAEDSTALEAKLREHGLSGKEEWWRIVASFIVHHYRDLPREEAADRHVQAMANARFRQQANATQRAAAADPTLLAPFEGVTVEGWAKAAAALGSETDAGRQAQLLLRLGMDAAKWQRVNDEFQARMQRDTSFVIAQAFGAAFTQAQTGAVGAGGGAGQSGDEPVSFERYAEIMGAMGAWGQSGADVNANLKQHFGITAMDISKIAAFWNTRFQADVKLMIKHGELMTKYQEQYAGAGGHDDDLAV
;
A
#
# COMPACT_ATOMS: atom_id res chain seq x y z
N MET A 1 28.68 23.04 -16.16
CA MET A 1 28.58 23.87 -14.94
C MET A 1 27.41 24.83 -15.13
N GLY A 2 26.24 24.44 -14.64
CA GLY A 2 24.96 25.07 -14.95
C GLY A 2 24.52 26.09 -13.89
N LEU A 3 24.12 27.26 -14.37
CA LEU A 3 22.99 28.12 -14.00
C LEU A 3 22.45 28.23 -12.54
N PHE A 4 23.15 27.76 -11.51
CA PHE A 4 22.74 27.88 -10.10
C PHE A 4 23.71 28.67 -9.21
N ASP A 5 24.76 29.26 -9.80
CA ASP A 5 25.84 29.91 -9.05
C ASP A 5 25.79 31.45 -9.05
N LYS A 6 24.65 32.05 -9.47
CA LYS A 6 24.49 33.51 -9.64
C LYS A 6 23.52 34.20 -8.68
N LEU A 7 23.02 33.53 -7.63
CA LEU A 7 22.02 34.10 -6.71
C LEU A 7 22.43 34.16 -5.23
N LYS A 8 23.74 34.20 -4.93
CA LYS A 8 24.23 34.24 -3.53
C LYS A 8 25.12 35.42 -3.14
N LYS A 9 25.26 36.46 -3.95
CA LYS A 9 26.07 37.64 -3.59
C LYS A 9 25.41 38.95 -4.04
N GLY A 10 24.86 39.67 -3.07
CA GLY A 10 24.52 41.08 -3.24
C GLY A 10 23.41 41.53 -2.30
N VAL A 11 23.79 42.00 -1.10
CA VAL A 11 23.66 43.40 -0.68
C VAL A 11 23.95 43.44 0.82
N SER A 12 25.17 43.87 1.15
CA SER A 12 25.48 44.47 2.44
C SER A 12 25.66 45.97 2.23
N SER A 13 25.31 46.73 3.27
CA SER A 13 25.69 48.13 3.54
C SER A 13 24.67 49.20 3.15
N LEU A 14 23.99 49.71 4.17
CA LEU A 14 23.99 51.15 4.46
C LEU A 14 23.87 51.36 5.98
N ALA A 15 24.65 52.32 6.47
CA ALA A 15 24.98 52.54 7.87
C ALA A 15 24.04 53.55 8.56
N GLY A 16 23.89 53.37 9.88
CA GLY A 16 24.04 54.42 10.88
C GLY A 16 22.83 55.30 11.23
N ALA A 17 22.39 55.22 12.49
CA ALA A 17 22.30 56.36 13.41
C ALA A 17 21.86 55.89 14.82
N ALA A 18 22.55 56.39 15.84
CA ALA A 18 22.28 56.16 17.25
C ALA A 18 21.17 57.07 17.79
N MET A 19 20.38 56.61 18.77
CA MET A 19 19.69 57.50 19.70
C MET A 19 19.48 56.83 21.08
N ALA A 20 19.68 57.63 22.11
CA ALA A 20 19.83 57.29 23.53
C ALA A 20 18.51 56.89 24.23
N PRO A 21 18.58 56.24 25.42
CA PRO A 21 17.40 55.83 26.19
C PRO A 21 16.84 56.98 27.05
N ALA A 22 15.51 57.09 27.09
CA ALA A 22 14.75 57.98 27.98
C ALA A 22 14.01 57.14 29.07
N PRO A 23 13.61 57.76 30.19
CA PRO A 23 13.55 57.12 31.50
C PRO A 23 12.25 56.36 31.80
N ARG A 24 12.36 55.46 32.78
CA ARG A 24 11.27 54.73 33.45
C ARG A 24 10.25 55.70 34.07
N GLU A 25 8.99 55.50 33.73
CA GLU A 25 7.86 55.90 34.55
C GLU A 25 7.43 54.71 35.42
N GLU A 26 7.37 54.95 36.73
CA GLU A 26 6.81 54.04 37.73
C GLU A 26 5.28 54.15 37.67
N GLU A 27 4.59 53.02 37.47
CA GLU A 27 3.15 52.88 37.68
C GLU A 27 2.85 51.65 38.56
N PRO A 28 1.70 51.64 39.25
CA PRO A 28 1.58 51.16 40.62
C PRO A 28 1.39 49.65 40.77
N ALA A 29 1.73 49.17 41.96
CA ALA A 29 1.62 47.79 42.43
C ALA A 29 0.29 47.14 42.04
N ALA A 30 0.37 46.15 41.14
CA ALA A 30 -0.69 45.20 40.88
C ALA A 30 -0.81 44.24 42.08
N VAL A 31 -2.05 44.03 42.50
CA VAL A 31 -2.47 43.03 43.48
C VAL A 31 -2.06 41.65 42.96
N GLU A 32 -1.31 40.90 43.77
CA GLU A 32 -0.93 39.51 43.51
C GLU A 32 -2.19 38.62 43.62
N ASP A 33 -2.91 38.44 42.51
CA ASP A 33 -3.82 37.31 42.32
C ASP A 33 -3.00 36.10 41.84
N GLU A 34 -3.24 34.96 42.48
CA GLU A 34 -2.46 33.71 42.38
C GLU A 34 -2.19 33.24 40.94
N PRO A 35 -0.93 32.96 40.55
CA PRO A 35 -0.57 32.51 39.19
C PRO A 35 -0.83 31.01 38.93
N GLU A 36 -1.52 30.30 39.83
CA GLU A 36 -1.58 28.83 39.78
C GLU A 36 -2.46 28.28 38.64
N ALA A 37 -3.45 29.05 38.17
CA ALA A 37 -4.33 28.62 37.09
C ALA A 37 -3.69 28.72 35.69
N ALA A 38 -2.88 29.75 35.44
CA ALA A 38 -2.24 29.94 34.13
C ALA A 38 -1.09 28.95 33.90
N ALA A 39 -0.35 28.61 34.96
CA ALA A 39 0.71 27.60 34.89
C ALA A 39 0.15 26.18 34.62
N GLN A 40 -1.01 25.82 35.20
CA GLN A 40 -1.65 24.54 34.93
C GLN A 40 -2.22 24.41 33.51
N GLU A 41 -2.62 25.52 32.89
CA GLU A 41 -3.14 25.50 31.51
C GLU A 41 -2.00 25.38 30.49
N ASP A 42 -0.86 26.02 30.76
CA ASP A 42 0.35 25.94 29.93
C ASP A 42 1.02 24.56 30.04
N ASP A 43 1.06 23.95 31.22
CA ASP A 43 1.53 22.56 31.42
C ASP A 43 0.60 21.55 30.72
N ARG A 44 -0.70 21.80 30.68
CA ARG A 44 -1.66 20.95 29.95
C ARG A 44 -1.55 21.13 28.43
N ALA A 45 -1.27 22.34 27.96
CA ALA A 45 -1.02 22.60 26.54
C ALA A 45 0.31 21.98 26.09
N ALA A 46 1.36 22.08 26.91
CA ALA A 46 2.65 21.44 26.69
C ALA A 46 2.54 19.91 26.71
N ALA A 47 1.79 19.33 27.66
CA ALA A 47 1.51 17.89 27.70
C ALA A 47 0.71 17.40 26.49
N ARG A 48 -0.24 18.20 25.97
CA ARG A 48 -0.95 17.89 24.71
C ARG A 48 -0.03 17.98 23.48
N ALA A 49 0.88 18.95 23.45
CA ALA A 49 1.82 19.15 22.35
C ALA A 49 2.94 18.07 22.32
N GLU A 50 3.53 17.73 23.48
CA GLU A 50 4.49 16.63 23.59
C GLU A 50 3.86 15.26 23.27
N TRP A 51 2.58 15.07 23.60
CA TRP A 51 1.85 13.84 23.27
C TRP A 51 1.56 13.71 21.77
N SER A 52 1.16 14.80 21.09
CA SER A 52 0.90 14.81 19.64
C SER A 52 2.12 14.42 18.79
N VAL A 53 3.33 14.79 19.26
CA VAL A 53 4.61 14.49 18.58
C VAL A 53 5.10 13.07 18.86
N ASN A 54 4.76 12.48 20.01
CA ASN A 54 5.24 11.15 20.41
C ASN A 54 4.35 9.97 19.96
N ASN A 55 3.22 10.20 19.27
CA ASN A 55 2.14 9.22 19.11
C ASN A 55 1.90 8.69 17.69
N SER A 56 2.85 8.86 16.75
CA SER A 56 2.80 8.24 15.42
C SER A 56 2.91 6.70 15.42
N MET A 57 2.94 6.06 16.60
CA MET A 57 2.88 4.61 16.80
C MET A 57 1.88 4.21 17.90
N GLY A 58 0.76 4.93 18.02
CA GLY A 58 -0.23 4.72 19.11
C GLY A 58 -0.76 3.28 19.23
N TRP A 59 -0.94 2.56 18.10
CA TRP A 59 -1.46 1.19 18.13
C TRP A 59 -0.42 0.16 18.57
N ALA A 60 0.80 0.25 18.04
CA ALA A 60 1.91 -0.60 18.46
C ALA A 60 2.24 -0.37 19.94
N ARG A 61 2.22 0.89 20.42
CA ARG A 61 2.41 1.19 21.85
C ARG A 61 1.25 0.77 22.73
N TYR A 62 0.00 0.81 22.27
CA TYR A 62 -1.13 0.28 23.02
C TYR A 62 -0.97 -1.24 23.24
N LEU A 63 -0.54 -1.97 22.20
CA LEU A 63 -0.23 -3.40 22.30
C LEU A 63 1.05 -3.68 23.10
N ASP A 64 2.09 -2.87 22.97
CA ASP A 64 3.39 -3.01 23.63
C ASP A 64 3.33 -2.60 25.12
N ALA A 65 2.52 -1.58 25.47
CA ALA A 65 2.23 -1.22 26.86
C ALA A 65 1.37 -2.29 27.56
N ALA A 66 0.52 -3.00 26.82
CA ALA A 66 -0.20 -4.15 27.35
C ALA A 66 0.71 -5.38 27.62
N GLU A 67 1.96 -5.38 27.14
CA GLU A 67 2.95 -6.45 27.37
C GLU A 67 3.96 -6.15 28.49
N ARG A 68 4.03 -4.91 28.97
CA ARG A 68 4.91 -4.54 30.10
C ARG A 68 4.29 -4.97 31.44
N ASP A 69 5.09 -4.87 32.51
CA ASP A 69 4.77 -5.33 33.87
C ASP A 69 3.35 -4.92 34.31
N ASP A 70 2.71 -5.67 35.22
CA ASP A 70 1.27 -5.49 35.53
C ASP A 70 0.92 -4.04 35.95
N ASP A 71 1.87 -3.30 36.52
CA ASP A 71 1.74 -1.88 36.87
C ASP A 71 1.62 -0.94 35.63
N ASP A 72 2.30 -1.26 34.53
CA ASP A 72 2.20 -0.49 33.27
C ASP A 72 0.87 -0.78 32.55
N LYS A 73 0.32 -1.99 32.70
CA LYS A 73 -1.02 -2.32 32.20
C LYS A 73 -2.11 -1.58 32.97
N GLU A 74 -1.99 -1.50 34.29
CA GLU A 74 -2.91 -0.74 35.14
C GLU A 74 -2.84 0.75 34.79
N ARG A 75 -1.64 1.29 34.56
CA ARG A 75 -1.44 2.70 34.16
C ARG A 75 -1.98 2.99 32.76
N ALA A 76 -1.67 2.16 31.77
CA ALA A 76 -2.22 2.29 30.42
C ALA A 76 -3.75 2.14 30.41
N ARG A 77 -4.29 1.25 31.25
CA ARG A 77 -5.73 1.10 31.45
C ARG A 77 -6.35 2.33 32.12
N LEU A 78 -5.71 2.91 33.14
CA LEU A 78 -6.19 4.12 33.82
C LEU A 78 -6.12 5.34 32.91
N ASP A 79 -5.06 5.49 32.11
CA ASP A 79 -4.95 6.55 31.11
C ASP A 79 -5.99 6.36 30.00
N HIS A 80 -6.27 5.11 29.59
CA HIS A 80 -7.32 4.78 28.62
C HIS A 80 -8.74 4.99 29.19
N GLU A 81 -9.01 4.57 30.43
CA GLU A 81 -10.28 4.83 31.12
C GLU A 81 -10.46 6.34 31.37
N SER A 82 -9.39 7.07 31.68
CA SER A 82 -9.41 8.54 31.78
C SER A 82 -9.67 9.22 30.44
N MET A 83 -9.11 8.71 29.33
CA MET A 83 -9.36 9.21 27.98
C MET A 83 -10.75 8.85 27.45
N CYS A 84 -11.32 7.70 27.83
CA CYS A 84 -12.56 7.16 27.25
C CYS A 84 -13.81 7.35 28.10
N VAL A 85 -13.73 7.46 29.43
CA VAL A 85 -14.92 7.51 30.30
C VAL A 85 -15.58 8.91 30.30
N ALA A 86 -14.84 9.96 29.94
CA ALA A 86 -15.37 11.33 29.93
C ALA A 86 -15.90 11.80 28.56
N CYS A 87 -15.51 11.16 27.46
CA CYS A 87 -15.87 11.58 26.11
C CYS A 87 -16.83 10.58 25.46
N SER A 88 -18.03 11.01 25.09
CA SER A 88 -18.92 10.22 24.24
C SER A 88 -18.17 9.77 22.97
N PRO A 89 -18.36 8.51 22.50
CA PRO A 89 -17.76 8.05 21.26
C PRO A 89 -18.03 9.03 20.13
N SER A 90 -17.00 9.33 19.34
CA SER A 90 -17.06 10.27 18.22
C SER A 90 -16.44 9.60 17.00
N PHE A 91 -17.28 9.18 16.06
CA PHE A 91 -16.85 8.59 14.79
C PHE A 91 -16.76 9.62 13.65
N GLY A 92 -17.08 10.89 13.92
CA GLY A 92 -17.15 11.93 12.89
C GLY A 92 -18.21 11.58 11.84
N SER A 93 -17.82 11.61 10.57
CA SER A 93 -18.63 11.20 9.41
C SER A 93 -18.49 9.71 9.06
N LEU A 94 -17.62 8.97 9.74
CA LEU A 94 -17.33 7.57 9.43
C LEU A 94 -18.43 6.65 9.99
N ASP A 95 -18.71 5.60 9.23
CA ASP A 95 -19.51 4.49 9.71
C ASP A 95 -18.69 3.72 10.77
N PRO A 96 -19.19 3.62 12.02
CA PRO A 96 -18.47 2.91 13.09
C PRO A 96 -18.20 1.44 12.77
N ASP A 97 -18.92 0.82 11.83
CA ASP A 97 -18.69 -0.57 11.46
C ASP A 97 -17.72 -0.75 10.27
N ASP A 98 -17.34 0.34 9.58
CA ASP A 98 -16.43 0.32 8.42
C ASP A 98 -14.97 0.55 8.83
N LEU A 99 -14.40 -0.47 9.48
CA LEU A 99 -13.01 -0.47 9.92
C LEU A 99 -12.02 -0.34 8.74
N GLU A 100 -12.37 -0.82 7.55
CA GLU A 100 -11.53 -0.71 6.36
C GLU A 100 -11.39 0.75 5.92
N THR A 101 -12.49 1.48 5.81
CA THR A 101 -12.44 2.91 5.47
C THR A 101 -11.71 3.72 6.55
N PHE A 102 -11.88 3.39 7.83
CA PHE A 102 -11.07 3.97 8.91
C PHE A 102 -9.57 3.77 8.68
N CYS A 103 -9.13 2.53 8.43
CA CYS A 103 -7.72 2.23 8.16
C CYS A 103 -7.20 2.96 6.90
N LEU A 104 -8.01 3.02 5.83
CA LEU A 104 -7.65 3.72 4.59
C LEU A 104 -7.37 5.20 4.84
N ILE A 105 -8.25 5.88 5.59
CA ILE A 105 -8.08 7.30 5.94
C ILE A 105 -6.81 7.48 6.77
N GLY A 106 -6.55 6.58 7.74
CA GLY A 106 -5.31 6.59 8.51
C GLY A 106 -4.07 6.58 7.63
N PHE A 107 -3.99 5.69 6.64
CA PHE A 107 -2.86 5.62 5.71
C PHE A 107 -2.72 6.86 4.83
N GLU A 108 -3.83 7.44 4.36
CA GLU A 108 -3.79 8.66 3.56
C GLU A 108 -3.33 9.87 4.38
N LEU A 109 -3.70 9.94 5.66
CA LEU A 109 -3.24 10.98 6.58
C LEU A 109 -1.75 10.82 6.90
N GLU A 110 -1.28 9.59 7.15
CA GLU A 110 0.15 9.30 7.36
C GLU A 110 1.00 9.67 6.15
N GLU A 111 0.55 9.31 4.94
CA GLU A 111 1.23 9.66 3.68
C GLU A 111 1.30 11.18 3.49
N ALA A 112 0.20 11.89 3.77
CA ALA A 112 0.15 13.35 3.70
C ALA A 112 1.03 14.02 4.77
N GLU A 113 1.07 13.48 5.99
CA GLU A 113 1.94 13.97 7.07
C GLU A 113 3.43 13.77 6.75
N ALA A 114 3.78 12.67 6.07
CA ALA A 114 5.14 12.41 5.61
C ALA A 114 5.59 13.38 4.51
N GLU A 115 4.66 13.95 3.75
CA GLU A 115 4.94 15.00 2.76
C GLU A 115 5.20 16.35 3.46
N ASP A 116 4.17 16.94 4.08
CA ASP A 116 4.29 18.11 4.95
C ASP A 116 2.98 18.42 5.72
N SER A 117 3.02 19.42 6.62
CA SER A 117 1.85 19.80 7.43
C SER A 117 0.70 20.39 6.60
N THR A 118 0.98 21.01 5.45
CA THR A 118 -0.05 21.59 4.57
C THR A 118 -0.81 20.49 3.83
N ALA A 119 -0.12 19.45 3.38
CA ALA A 119 -0.70 18.25 2.79
C ALA A 119 -1.60 17.53 3.80
N LEU A 120 -1.14 17.35 5.05
CA LEU A 120 -1.96 16.78 6.13
C LEU A 120 -3.24 17.60 6.38
N GLU A 121 -3.14 18.92 6.51
CA GLU A 121 -4.32 19.79 6.71
C GLU A 121 -5.29 19.77 5.53
N ALA A 122 -4.78 19.65 4.30
CA ALA A 122 -5.62 19.47 3.12
C ALA A 122 -6.36 18.13 3.16
N LYS A 123 -5.66 17.05 3.51
CA LYS A 123 -6.24 15.69 3.57
C LYS A 123 -7.24 15.52 4.72
N LEU A 124 -6.98 16.13 5.89
CA LEU A 124 -7.95 16.21 6.99
C LEU A 124 -9.26 16.87 6.53
N ARG A 125 -9.18 18.01 5.84
CA ARG A 125 -10.38 18.71 5.31
C ARG A 125 -11.10 17.91 4.23
N GLU A 126 -10.37 17.19 3.37
CA GLU A 126 -10.95 16.30 2.35
C GLU A 126 -11.85 15.23 3.00
N HIS A 127 -11.43 14.68 4.14
CA HIS A 127 -12.19 13.71 4.93
C HIS A 127 -13.22 14.33 5.88
N GLY A 128 -13.41 15.65 5.82
CA GLY A 128 -14.36 16.37 6.68
C GLY A 128 -13.91 16.51 8.15
N LEU A 129 -12.62 16.36 8.43
CA LEU A 129 -12.04 16.48 9.76
C LEU A 129 -11.57 17.91 10.01
N SER A 130 -11.89 18.45 11.19
CA SER A 130 -11.51 19.79 11.64
C SER A 130 -10.04 19.91 12.01
N GLY A 131 -9.37 18.79 12.31
CA GLY A 131 -7.95 18.76 12.66
C GLY A 131 -7.49 17.40 13.18
N LYS A 132 -6.19 17.31 13.52
CA LYS A 132 -5.56 16.09 14.06
C LYS A 132 -6.17 15.64 15.39
N GLU A 133 -6.66 16.57 16.21
CA GLU A 133 -7.34 16.24 17.47
C GLU A 133 -8.64 15.46 17.27
N GLU A 134 -9.45 15.84 16.28
CA GLU A 134 -10.68 15.11 15.94
C GLU A 134 -10.35 13.71 15.41
N TRP A 135 -9.32 13.60 14.57
CA TRP A 135 -8.84 12.30 14.09
C TRP A 135 -8.45 11.37 15.25
N TRP A 136 -7.70 11.84 16.24
CA TRP A 136 -7.33 11.00 17.39
C TRP A 136 -8.52 10.57 18.26
N ARG A 137 -9.57 11.41 18.36
CA ARG A 137 -10.82 11.02 19.04
C ARG A 137 -11.56 9.92 18.26
N ILE A 138 -11.54 10.01 16.94
CA ILE A 138 -12.09 8.96 16.05
C ILE A 138 -11.30 7.67 16.22
N VAL A 139 -9.96 7.73 16.19
CA VAL A 139 -9.08 6.56 16.42
C VAL A 139 -9.42 5.88 17.76
N ALA A 140 -9.51 6.65 18.84
CA ALA A 140 -9.88 6.10 20.16
C ALA A 140 -11.27 5.44 20.12
N SER A 141 -12.25 6.07 19.46
CA SER A 141 -13.61 5.54 19.33
C SER A 141 -13.66 4.23 18.54
N PHE A 142 -12.94 4.12 17.43
CA PHE A 142 -12.82 2.89 16.65
C PHE A 142 -12.12 1.77 17.43
N ILE A 143 -11.08 2.10 18.20
CA ILE A 143 -10.37 1.11 19.03
C ILE A 143 -11.32 0.51 20.06
N VAL A 144 -12.06 1.36 20.77
CA VAL A 144 -13.05 0.90 21.76
C VAL A 144 -14.19 0.11 21.10
N HIS A 145 -14.72 0.60 19.98
CA HIS A 145 -15.86 -0.03 19.29
C HIS A 145 -15.54 -1.42 18.75
N HIS A 146 -14.37 -1.61 18.13
CA HIS A 146 -14.05 -2.89 17.48
C HIS A 146 -13.29 -3.88 18.34
N TYR A 147 -12.56 -3.43 19.36
CA TYR A 147 -11.57 -4.29 20.03
C TYR A 147 -11.79 -4.47 21.53
N ARG A 148 -12.60 -3.63 22.18
CA ARG A 148 -12.76 -3.65 23.65
C ARG A 148 -13.19 -5.03 24.18
N ASP A 149 -14.15 -5.65 23.51
CA ASP A 149 -14.81 -6.87 23.99
C ASP A 149 -14.27 -8.14 23.29
N LEU A 150 -13.22 -8.01 22.47
CA LEU A 150 -12.60 -9.13 21.77
C LEU A 150 -11.38 -9.66 22.53
N PRO A 151 -11.13 -10.99 22.48
CA PRO A 151 -9.82 -11.52 22.83
C PRO A 151 -8.72 -10.85 22.02
N ARG A 152 -7.54 -10.66 22.63
CA ARG A 152 -6.40 -9.95 22.02
C ARG A 152 -6.03 -10.47 20.63
N GLU A 153 -5.97 -11.79 20.46
CA GLU A 153 -5.61 -12.41 19.17
C GLU A 153 -6.64 -12.10 18.09
N GLU A 154 -7.93 -12.21 18.40
CA GLU A 154 -9.02 -11.90 17.48
C GLU A 154 -9.06 -10.41 17.10
N ALA A 155 -8.80 -9.52 18.06
CA ALA A 155 -8.68 -8.09 17.81
C ALA A 155 -7.51 -7.77 16.86
N ALA A 156 -6.35 -8.40 17.08
CA ALA A 156 -5.18 -8.24 16.22
C ALA A 156 -5.45 -8.74 14.80
N ASP A 157 -6.05 -9.92 14.66
CA ASP A 157 -6.41 -10.51 13.36
C ASP A 157 -7.37 -9.61 12.58
N ARG A 158 -8.43 -9.15 13.24
CA ARG A 158 -9.41 -8.24 12.65
C ARG A 158 -8.77 -6.94 12.19
N HIS A 159 -7.86 -6.37 12.99
CA HIS A 159 -7.16 -5.15 12.62
C HIS A 159 -6.22 -5.36 11.44
N VAL A 160 -5.41 -6.42 11.45
CA VAL A 160 -4.48 -6.77 10.36
C VAL A 160 -5.24 -7.00 9.05
N GLN A 161 -6.37 -7.72 9.10
CA GLN A 161 -7.21 -7.92 7.93
C GLN A 161 -7.77 -6.60 7.37
N ALA A 162 -8.29 -5.72 8.24
CA ALA A 162 -8.80 -4.42 7.81
C ALA A 162 -7.70 -3.52 7.22
N MET A 163 -6.51 -3.50 7.82
CA MET A 163 -5.35 -2.78 7.29
C MET A 163 -4.94 -3.32 5.92
N ALA A 164 -4.89 -4.64 5.73
CA ALA A 164 -4.55 -5.23 4.45
C ALA A 164 -5.58 -4.88 3.37
N ASN A 165 -6.87 -5.02 3.67
CA ASN A 165 -7.94 -4.61 2.76
C ASN A 165 -7.84 -3.13 2.39
N ALA A 166 -7.61 -2.26 3.39
CA ALA A 166 -7.43 -0.83 3.18
C ALA A 166 -6.20 -0.53 2.30
N ARG A 167 -5.08 -1.24 2.47
CA ARG A 167 -3.91 -1.10 1.59
C ARG A 167 -4.21 -1.55 0.16
N PHE A 168 -4.92 -2.66 -0.03
CA PHE A 168 -5.36 -3.09 -1.37
C PHE A 168 -6.25 -2.02 -2.01
N ARG A 169 -7.18 -1.44 -1.27
CA ARG A 169 -8.05 -0.35 -1.74
C ARG A 169 -7.27 0.93 -2.03
N GLN A 170 -6.30 1.29 -1.19
CA GLN A 170 -5.40 2.44 -1.42
C GLN A 170 -4.64 2.28 -2.74
N GLN A 171 -4.08 1.09 -2.99
CA GLN A 171 -3.38 0.78 -4.23
C GLN A 171 -4.33 0.86 -5.44
N ALA A 172 -5.53 0.28 -5.34
CA ALA A 172 -6.53 0.36 -6.40
C ALA A 172 -6.93 1.82 -6.70
N ASN A 173 -7.15 2.64 -5.67
CA ASN A 173 -7.43 4.07 -5.81
C ASN A 173 -6.26 4.83 -6.44
N ALA A 174 -5.01 4.51 -6.06
CA ALA A 174 -3.82 5.12 -6.65
C ALA A 174 -3.72 4.80 -8.15
N THR A 175 -3.94 3.55 -8.53
CA THR A 175 -3.98 3.15 -9.94
C THR A 175 -5.11 3.86 -10.70
N GLN A 176 -6.31 3.94 -10.13
CA GLN A 176 -7.42 4.67 -10.76
C GLN A 176 -7.11 6.15 -10.94
N ARG A 177 -6.53 6.81 -9.93
CA ARG A 177 -6.10 8.22 -10.02
C ARG A 177 -5.04 8.41 -11.10
N ALA A 178 -4.06 7.52 -11.18
CA ALA A 178 -3.03 7.59 -12.21
C ALA A 178 -3.61 7.39 -13.62
N ALA A 179 -4.53 6.45 -13.80
CA ALA A 179 -5.24 6.23 -15.05
C ALA A 179 -6.07 7.47 -15.46
N ALA A 180 -6.69 8.15 -14.49
CA ALA A 180 -7.44 9.39 -14.74
C ALA A 180 -6.51 10.58 -15.06
N ALA A 181 -5.32 10.63 -14.46
CA ALA A 181 -4.34 11.68 -14.70
C ALA A 181 -3.71 11.60 -16.10
N ASP A 182 -3.50 10.39 -16.62
CA ASP A 182 -3.08 10.17 -18.00
C ASP A 182 -3.97 9.15 -18.73
N PRO A 183 -5.09 9.62 -19.31
CA PRO A 183 -5.98 8.76 -20.09
C PRO A 183 -5.31 8.13 -21.33
N THR A 184 -4.15 8.65 -21.77
CA THR A 184 -3.45 8.12 -22.94
C THR A 184 -2.76 6.78 -22.64
N LEU A 185 -2.50 6.46 -21.38
CA LEU A 185 -1.95 5.17 -20.96
C LEU A 185 -2.83 4.00 -21.45
N LEU A 186 -4.14 4.14 -21.28
CA LEU A 186 -5.12 3.11 -21.63
C LEU A 186 -5.81 3.35 -22.99
N ALA A 187 -5.45 4.42 -23.71
CA ALA A 187 -6.09 4.75 -24.98
C ALA A 187 -5.88 3.63 -26.02
N PRO A 188 -6.89 3.27 -26.82
CA PRO A 188 -6.72 2.26 -27.87
C PRO A 188 -5.67 2.68 -28.91
N PHE A 189 -4.88 1.73 -29.40
CA PHE A 189 -3.94 1.94 -30.52
C PHE A 189 -4.39 1.13 -31.74
N GLU A 190 -4.59 1.78 -32.89
CA GLU A 190 -5.20 1.18 -34.10
C GLU A 190 -6.52 0.42 -33.81
N GLY A 191 -7.30 0.92 -32.84
CA GLY A 191 -8.56 0.33 -32.38
C GLY A 191 -8.42 -0.88 -31.44
N VAL A 192 -7.20 -1.21 -31.01
CA VAL A 192 -6.93 -2.30 -30.04
C VAL A 192 -6.74 -1.70 -28.65
N THR A 193 -7.54 -2.17 -27.68
CA THR A 193 -7.41 -1.77 -26.27
C THR A 193 -6.34 -2.59 -25.55
N VAL A 194 -5.95 -2.20 -24.34
CA VAL A 194 -5.01 -3.00 -23.50
C VAL A 194 -5.57 -4.40 -23.25
N GLU A 195 -6.88 -4.55 -23.07
CA GLU A 195 -7.54 -5.85 -22.88
C GLU A 195 -7.54 -6.68 -24.18
N GLY A 196 -7.72 -6.04 -25.34
CA GLY A 196 -7.61 -6.70 -26.63
C GLY A 196 -6.18 -7.20 -26.91
N TRP A 197 -5.19 -6.37 -26.57
CA TRP A 197 -3.78 -6.73 -26.64
C TRP A 197 -3.44 -7.89 -25.68
N ALA A 198 -3.90 -7.83 -24.43
CA ALA A 198 -3.74 -8.90 -23.44
C ALA A 198 -4.37 -10.22 -23.88
N LYS A 199 -5.59 -10.19 -24.44
CA LYS A 199 -6.27 -11.38 -24.99
C LYS A 199 -5.48 -11.99 -26.15
N ALA A 200 -4.96 -11.17 -27.05
CA ALA A 200 -4.12 -11.63 -28.15
C ALA A 200 -2.80 -12.22 -27.65
N ALA A 201 -2.15 -11.57 -26.68
CA ALA A 201 -0.93 -12.09 -26.03
C ALA A 201 -1.18 -13.46 -25.38
N ALA A 202 -2.29 -13.61 -24.65
CA ALA A 202 -2.68 -14.87 -24.02
C ALA A 202 -2.93 -15.98 -25.05
N ALA A 203 -3.67 -15.68 -26.12
CA ALA A 203 -3.96 -16.63 -27.17
C ALA A 203 -2.69 -17.09 -27.90
N LEU A 204 -1.82 -16.14 -28.28
CA LEU A 204 -0.56 -16.43 -28.96
C LEU A 204 0.42 -17.20 -28.08
N GLY A 205 0.50 -16.89 -26.79
CA GLY A 205 1.37 -17.60 -25.85
C GLY A 205 0.98 -19.08 -25.64
N SER A 206 -0.25 -19.45 -25.97
CA SER A 206 -0.74 -20.83 -25.87
C SER A 206 -0.56 -21.66 -27.15
N GLU A 207 -0.21 -21.03 -28.28
CA GLU A 207 -0.19 -21.66 -29.60
C GLU A 207 1.22 -21.60 -30.20
N THR A 208 1.73 -22.73 -30.67
CA THR A 208 3.08 -22.85 -31.23
C THR A 208 3.10 -22.92 -32.75
N ASP A 209 1.96 -23.21 -33.39
CA ASP A 209 1.85 -23.26 -34.83
C ASP A 209 1.60 -21.86 -35.44
N ALA A 210 2.51 -21.41 -36.30
CA ALA A 210 2.43 -20.08 -36.94
C ALA A 210 1.15 -19.89 -37.78
N GLY A 211 0.65 -20.95 -38.41
CA GLY A 211 -0.60 -20.90 -39.17
C GLY A 211 -1.81 -20.65 -38.27
N ARG A 212 -1.88 -21.32 -37.12
CA ARG A 212 -2.92 -21.14 -36.11
C ARG A 212 -2.79 -19.79 -35.39
N GLN A 213 -1.58 -19.32 -35.11
CA GLN A 213 -1.35 -17.96 -34.59
C GLN A 213 -1.91 -16.89 -35.54
N ALA A 214 -1.68 -17.01 -36.85
CA ALA A 214 -2.25 -16.09 -37.83
C ALA A 214 -3.79 -16.12 -37.85
N GLN A 215 -4.40 -17.31 -37.71
CA GLN A 215 -5.85 -17.43 -37.60
C GLN A 215 -6.41 -16.82 -36.31
N LEU A 216 -5.70 -16.96 -35.18
CA LEU A 216 -6.08 -16.36 -33.90
C LEU A 216 -6.06 -14.84 -33.98
N LEU A 217 -5.01 -14.25 -34.56
CA LEU A 217 -4.93 -12.80 -34.79
C LEU A 217 -6.07 -12.32 -35.68
N LEU A 218 -6.38 -13.05 -36.75
CA LEU A 218 -7.46 -12.68 -37.66
C LEU A 218 -8.83 -12.65 -36.95
N ARG A 219 -9.10 -13.62 -36.07
CA ARG A 219 -10.32 -13.64 -35.23
C ARG A 219 -10.41 -12.43 -34.29
N LEU A 220 -9.27 -11.88 -33.89
CA LEU A 220 -9.15 -10.68 -33.07
C LEU A 220 -9.09 -9.38 -33.91
N GLY A 221 -9.30 -9.46 -35.23
CA GLY A 221 -9.29 -8.30 -36.12
C GLY A 221 -7.89 -7.73 -36.37
N MET A 222 -6.85 -8.57 -36.30
CA MET A 222 -5.45 -8.19 -36.50
C MET A 222 -4.77 -9.11 -37.51
N ASP A 223 -3.82 -8.56 -38.25
CA ASP A 223 -2.80 -9.35 -38.94
C ASP A 223 -1.47 -9.30 -38.16
N ALA A 224 -0.46 -10.06 -38.62
CA ALA A 224 0.84 -10.11 -37.96
C ALA A 224 1.54 -8.73 -37.90
N ALA A 225 1.36 -7.89 -38.92
CA ALA A 225 1.99 -6.57 -38.96
C ALA A 225 1.32 -5.60 -37.98
N LYS A 226 -0.01 -5.64 -37.89
CA LYS A 226 -0.79 -4.87 -36.90
C LYS A 226 -0.49 -5.35 -35.49
N TRP A 227 -0.43 -6.66 -35.25
CA TRP A 227 -0.02 -7.22 -33.96
C TRP A 227 1.33 -6.67 -33.50
N GLN A 228 2.34 -6.69 -34.38
CA GLN A 228 3.67 -6.21 -34.03
C GLN A 228 3.65 -4.74 -33.60
N ARG A 229 3.00 -3.86 -34.39
CA ARG A 229 2.90 -2.43 -34.04
C ARG A 229 2.14 -2.19 -32.73
N VAL A 230 1.03 -2.90 -32.52
CA VAL A 230 0.24 -2.83 -31.29
C VAL A 230 1.05 -3.27 -30.08
N ASN A 231 1.76 -4.39 -30.21
CA ASN A 231 2.62 -4.91 -29.15
C ASN A 231 3.73 -3.92 -28.82
N ASP A 232 4.43 -3.39 -29.83
CA ASP A 232 5.54 -2.45 -29.62
C ASP A 232 5.06 -1.15 -28.97
N GLU A 233 3.91 -0.61 -29.38
CA GLU A 233 3.34 0.60 -28.77
C GLU A 233 2.96 0.38 -27.30
N PHE A 234 2.24 -0.70 -26.99
CA PHE A 234 1.84 -0.95 -25.60
C PHE A 234 3.03 -1.29 -24.70
N GLN A 235 4.05 -1.98 -25.21
CA GLN A 235 5.32 -2.17 -24.49
C GLN A 235 6.01 -0.82 -24.23
N ALA A 236 6.07 0.06 -25.23
CA ALA A 236 6.64 1.41 -25.07
C ALA A 236 5.85 2.29 -24.10
N ARG A 237 4.52 2.12 -24.00
CA ARG A 237 3.71 2.79 -22.98
C ARG A 237 3.97 2.21 -21.60
N MET A 238 4.02 0.90 -21.47
CA MET A 238 4.30 0.23 -20.20
C MET A 238 5.68 0.62 -19.63
N GLN A 239 6.69 0.83 -20.50
CA GLN A 239 8.00 1.36 -20.09
C GLN A 239 7.95 2.81 -19.58
N ARG A 240 6.99 3.61 -20.03
CA ARG A 240 6.77 5.01 -19.59
C ARG A 240 5.81 5.11 -18.41
N ASP A 241 5.00 4.08 -18.20
CA ASP A 241 4.01 4.00 -17.13
C ASP A 241 4.67 3.68 -15.79
N THR A 242 5.04 4.72 -15.06
CA THR A 242 5.56 4.61 -13.69
C THR A 242 4.48 4.28 -12.66
N SER A 243 3.20 4.32 -13.05
CA SER A 243 2.05 4.08 -12.18
C SER A 243 1.52 2.65 -12.24
N PHE A 244 2.09 1.80 -13.10
CA PHE A 244 1.73 0.40 -13.30
C PHE A 244 0.27 0.16 -13.72
N VAL A 245 -0.42 1.20 -14.21
CA VAL A 245 -1.81 1.13 -14.69
C VAL A 245 -1.97 0.14 -15.83
N ILE A 246 -1.09 0.19 -16.83
CA ILE A 246 -1.12 -0.71 -17.99
C ILE A 246 -0.79 -2.13 -17.57
N ALA A 247 0.19 -2.31 -16.67
CA ALA A 247 0.57 -3.63 -16.16
C ALA A 247 -0.60 -4.31 -15.43
N GLN A 248 -1.33 -3.57 -14.59
CA GLN A 248 -2.50 -4.09 -13.91
C GLN A 248 -3.65 -4.41 -14.88
N ALA A 249 -3.99 -3.50 -15.79
CA ALA A 249 -5.05 -3.72 -16.78
C ALA A 249 -4.73 -4.91 -17.70
N PHE A 250 -3.49 -5.02 -18.16
CA PHE A 250 -3.00 -6.14 -18.95
C PHE A 250 -3.10 -7.46 -18.16
N GLY A 251 -2.58 -7.50 -16.94
CA GLY A 251 -2.58 -8.71 -16.10
C GLY A 251 -3.99 -9.21 -15.82
N ALA A 252 -4.92 -8.32 -15.47
CA ALA A 252 -6.32 -8.68 -15.24
C ALA A 252 -6.98 -9.26 -16.50
N ALA A 253 -6.82 -8.60 -17.65
CA ALA A 253 -7.40 -9.04 -18.92
C ALA A 253 -6.76 -10.32 -19.46
N PHE A 254 -5.45 -10.50 -19.27
CA PHE A 254 -4.71 -11.70 -19.65
C PHE A 254 -5.20 -12.91 -18.85
N THR A 255 -5.33 -12.79 -17.53
CA THR A 255 -5.89 -13.85 -16.67
C THR A 255 -7.34 -14.16 -17.06
N GLN A 256 -8.17 -13.15 -17.32
CA GLN A 256 -9.56 -13.36 -17.78
C GLN A 256 -9.63 -14.07 -19.14
N ALA A 257 -8.72 -13.75 -20.07
CA ALA A 257 -8.64 -14.42 -21.36
C ALA A 257 -8.30 -15.90 -21.23
N GLN A 258 -7.46 -16.24 -20.25
CA GLN A 258 -7.07 -17.63 -19.97
C GLN A 258 -8.17 -18.44 -19.30
N THR A 259 -8.98 -17.83 -18.42
CA THR A 259 -10.10 -18.53 -17.78
C THR A 259 -11.30 -18.68 -18.72
N GLY A 260 -11.55 -17.73 -19.62
CA GLY A 260 -12.61 -17.81 -20.63
C GLY A 260 -12.45 -18.95 -21.66
N ALA A 261 -11.24 -19.50 -21.82
CA ALA A 261 -10.99 -20.68 -22.66
C ALA A 261 -11.35 -22.01 -21.96
N VAL A 262 -11.67 -21.97 -20.66
CA VAL A 262 -12.06 -23.12 -19.84
C VAL A 262 -13.44 -22.86 -19.23
N GLY A 263 -14.48 -22.85 -20.07
CA GLY A 263 -15.87 -22.93 -19.63
C GLY A 263 -16.50 -21.60 -19.17
N ALA A 264 -17.47 -21.14 -19.96
CA ALA A 264 -18.51 -20.25 -19.47
C ALA A 264 -19.33 -20.99 -18.40
N GLY A 265 -19.03 -20.73 -17.13
CA GLY A 265 -19.79 -21.24 -16.00
C GLY A 265 -19.08 -20.96 -14.68
N GLY A 266 -19.43 -19.85 -14.02
CA GLY A 266 -19.06 -19.64 -12.62
C GLY A 266 -18.66 -18.22 -12.26
N GLY A 267 -19.62 -17.28 -12.31
CA GLY A 267 -19.67 -16.30 -11.25
C GLY A 267 -20.14 -17.03 -9.98
N ALA A 268 -19.44 -16.78 -8.87
CA ALA A 268 -19.62 -17.37 -7.53
C ALA A 268 -19.23 -18.86 -7.39
N GLY A 269 -18.09 -19.11 -6.74
CA GLY A 269 -17.67 -20.44 -6.31
C GLY A 269 -16.19 -20.51 -5.92
N GLN A 270 -15.89 -20.15 -4.67
CA GLN A 270 -14.59 -20.29 -3.98
C GLN A 270 -14.18 -21.77 -3.76
N SER A 271 -14.43 -22.65 -4.72
CA SER A 271 -14.40 -24.11 -4.53
C SER A 271 -13.93 -24.84 -5.78
N GLY A 272 -12.86 -24.33 -6.40
CA GLY A 272 -12.01 -25.15 -7.27
C GLY A 272 -11.01 -25.94 -6.42
N ASP A 273 -10.64 -27.14 -6.86
CA ASP A 273 -9.55 -27.88 -6.23
C ASP A 273 -8.28 -27.04 -6.22
N GLU A 274 -7.52 -27.17 -5.13
CA GLU A 274 -6.25 -26.47 -4.93
C GLU A 274 -5.25 -26.89 -6.03
N PRO A 275 -4.82 -25.97 -6.92
CA PRO A 275 -4.07 -26.35 -8.12
C PRO A 275 -2.66 -26.86 -7.80
N VAL A 276 -2.06 -26.32 -6.74
CA VAL A 276 -0.84 -26.81 -6.08
C VAL A 276 -0.93 -26.43 -4.61
N SER A 277 -0.22 -27.15 -3.73
CA SER A 277 -0.22 -26.83 -2.31
C SER A 277 0.26 -25.40 -2.03
N PHE A 278 -0.18 -24.81 -0.91
CA PHE A 278 0.27 -23.50 -0.47
C PHE A 278 1.80 -23.37 -0.43
N GLU A 279 2.48 -24.33 0.19
CA GLU A 279 3.94 -24.36 0.29
C GLU A 279 4.60 -24.48 -1.09
N ARG A 280 4.00 -25.26 -2.01
CA ARG A 280 4.52 -25.41 -3.37
C ARG A 280 4.36 -24.12 -4.16
N TYR A 281 3.26 -23.39 -3.98
CA TYR A 281 3.10 -22.08 -4.60
C TYR A 281 4.15 -21.07 -4.10
N ALA A 282 4.36 -21.00 -2.78
CA ALA A 282 5.39 -20.12 -2.22
C ALA A 282 6.81 -20.49 -2.72
N GLU A 283 7.10 -21.79 -2.87
CA GLU A 283 8.34 -22.28 -3.45
C GLU A 283 8.54 -21.80 -4.89
N ILE A 284 7.51 -21.93 -5.73
CA ILE A 284 7.55 -21.48 -7.12
C ILE A 284 7.82 -19.97 -7.19
N MET A 285 7.10 -19.17 -6.39
CA MET A 285 7.25 -17.71 -6.39
C MET A 285 8.63 -17.28 -5.87
N GLY A 286 9.15 -17.93 -4.83
CA GLY A 286 10.51 -17.68 -4.32
C GLY A 286 11.59 -18.05 -5.36
N ALA A 287 11.46 -19.20 -6.02
CA ALA A 287 12.38 -19.63 -7.08
C ALA A 287 12.40 -18.65 -8.26
N MET A 288 11.23 -18.20 -8.73
CA MET A 288 11.12 -17.19 -9.78
C MET A 288 11.78 -15.87 -9.38
N GLY A 289 11.64 -15.45 -8.12
CA GLY A 289 12.32 -14.26 -7.59
C GLY A 289 13.85 -14.39 -7.64
N ALA A 290 14.39 -15.53 -7.22
CA ALA A 290 15.82 -15.82 -7.26
C ALA A 290 16.38 -15.83 -8.69
N TRP A 291 15.69 -16.51 -9.62
CA TRP A 291 16.10 -16.57 -11.03
C TRP A 291 16.01 -15.21 -11.72
N GLY A 292 14.97 -14.42 -11.43
CA GLY A 292 14.85 -13.06 -11.95
C GLY A 292 16.00 -12.15 -11.49
N GLN A 293 16.45 -12.30 -10.24
CA GLN A 293 17.59 -11.55 -9.70
C GLN A 293 18.94 -11.98 -10.29
N SER A 294 19.13 -13.26 -10.59
CA SER A 294 20.37 -13.77 -11.22
C SER A 294 20.39 -13.62 -12.74
N GLY A 295 19.29 -13.17 -13.36
CA GLY A 295 19.14 -13.06 -14.81
C GLY A 295 18.94 -14.40 -15.52
N ALA A 296 18.61 -15.46 -14.78
CA ALA A 296 18.30 -16.77 -15.34
C ALA A 296 16.96 -16.75 -16.08
N ASP A 297 16.82 -17.61 -17.10
CA ASP A 297 15.57 -17.74 -17.84
C ASP A 297 14.50 -18.41 -16.96
N VAL A 298 13.63 -17.58 -16.39
CA VAL A 298 12.53 -18.00 -15.51
C VAL A 298 11.61 -19.01 -16.20
N ASN A 299 11.34 -18.87 -17.50
CA ASN A 299 10.42 -19.76 -18.20
C ASN A 299 11.04 -21.15 -18.42
N ALA A 300 12.32 -21.19 -18.78
CA ALA A 300 13.04 -22.45 -18.90
C ALA A 300 13.11 -23.19 -17.55
N ASN A 301 13.43 -22.45 -16.48
CA ASN A 301 13.57 -23.02 -15.15
C ASN A 301 12.23 -23.47 -14.55
N LEU A 302 11.12 -22.76 -14.78
CA LEU A 302 9.78 -23.21 -14.40
C LEU A 302 9.44 -24.57 -14.99
N LYS A 303 9.74 -24.76 -16.28
CA LYS A 303 9.50 -26.03 -16.96
C LYS A 303 10.40 -27.14 -16.42
N GLN A 304 11.67 -26.84 -16.17
CA GLN A 304 12.67 -27.80 -15.69
C GLN A 304 12.43 -28.27 -14.25
N HIS A 305 12.18 -27.35 -13.33
CA HIS A 305 12.10 -27.65 -11.89
C HIS A 305 10.69 -28.01 -11.41
N PHE A 306 9.68 -27.47 -12.09
CA PHE A 306 8.30 -27.58 -11.64
C PHE A 306 7.39 -28.28 -12.64
N GLY A 307 7.84 -28.50 -13.88
CA GLY A 307 7.03 -29.12 -14.93
C GLY A 307 5.84 -28.26 -15.35
N ILE A 308 5.90 -26.96 -15.07
CA ILE A 308 4.82 -26.00 -15.33
C ILE A 308 5.29 -24.88 -16.24
N THR A 309 4.34 -24.18 -16.84
CA THR A 309 4.57 -23.03 -17.70
C THR A 309 4.23 -21.73 -16.98
N ALA A 310 4.64 -20.58 -17.52
CA ALA A 310 4.20 -19.27 -17.03
C ALA A 310 2.66 -19.13 -17.01
N MET A 311 1.97 -19.82 -17.93
CA MET A 311 0.50 -19.86 -17.96
C MET A 311 -0.08 -20.55 -16.73
N ASP A 312 0.54 -21.63 -16.27
CA ASP A 312 0.09 -22.34 -15.08
C ASP A 312 0.30 -21.47 -13.82
N ILE A 313 1.38 -20.68 -13.78
CA ILE A 313 1.62 -19.71 -12.70
C ILE A 313 0.50 -18.70 -12.61
N SER A 314 0.06 -18.11 -13.72
CA SER A 314 -1.04 -17.14 -13.70
C SER A 314 -2.32 -17.73 -13.10
N LYS A 315 -2.64 -19.00 -13.40
CA LYS A 315 -3.80 -19.70 -12.84
C LYS A 315 -3.63 -20.00 -11.34
N ILE A 316 -2.45 -20.50 -10.95
CA ILE A 316 -2.12 -20.79 -9.55
C ILE A 316 -2.17 -19.50 -8.71
N ALA A 317 -1.57 -18.42 -9.22
CA ALA A 317 -1.54 -17.13 -8.55
C ALA A 317 -2.94 -16.52 -8.42
N ALA A 318 -3.79 -16.63 -9.45
CA ALA A 318 -5.18 -16.18 -9.37
C ALA A 318 -5.95 -16.91 -8.26
N PHE A 319 -5.80 -18.24 -8.15
CA PHE A 319 -6.39 -19.02 -7.07
C PHE A 319 -5.91 -18.53 -5.69
N TRP A 320 -4.60 -18.44 -5.48
CA TRP A 320 -4.04 -18.06 -4.17
C TRP A 320 -4.31 -16.61 -3.80
N ASN A 321 -4.35 -15.68 -4.77
CA ASN A 321 -4.67 -14.29 -4.50
C ASN A 321 -6.08 -14.12 -3.92
N THR A 322 -7.06 -14.90 -4.38
CA THR A 322 -8.40 -14.89 -3.77
C THR A 322 -8.40 -15.39 -2.33
N ARG A 323 -7.52 -16.35 -1.99
CA ARG A 323 -7.36 -16.83 -0.61
C ARG A 323 -6.59 -15.86 0.27
N PHE A 324 -5.57 -15.17 -0.24
CA PHE A 324 -4.86 -14.12 0.51
C PHE A 324 -5.77 -12.94 0.86
N GLN A 325 -6.69 -12.59 -0.02
CA GLN A 325 -7.70 -11.56 0.27
C GLN A 325 -8.63 -12.00 1.41
N ALA A 326 -8.93 -13.29 1.51
CA ALA A 326 -9.79 -13.84 2.56
C ALA A 326 -9.04 -14.14 3.88
N ASP A 327 -7.73 -14.37 3.84
CA ASP A 327 -6.89 -14.71 4.98
C ASP A 327 -5.51 -14.05 4.86
N VAL A 328 -5.34 -12.92 5.53
CA VAL A 328 -4.08 -12.16 5.53
C VAL A 328 -2.97 -12.88 6.30
N LYS A 329 -3.27 -13.77 7.26
CA LYS A 329 -2.22 -14.58 7.90
C LYS A 329 -1.56 -15.48 6.87
N LEU A 330 -2.35 -16.01 5.94
CA LEU A 330 -1.84 -16.79 4.83
C LEU A 330 -0.92 -15.94 3.92
N MET A 331 -1.23 -14.67 3.70
CA MET A 331 -0.38 -13.74 2.96
C MET A 331 0.96 -13.47 3.68
N ILE A 332 0.93 -13.27 5.00
CA ILE A 332 2.14 -13.07 5.81
C ILE A 332 3.04 -14.31 5.72
N LYS A 333 2.46 -15.49 5.98
CA LYS A 333 3.18 -16.78 5.88
C LYS A 333 3.71 -17.03 4.46
N HIS A 334 2.99 -16.57 3.44
CA HIS A 334 3.43 -16.66 2.05
C HIS A 334 4.71 -15.85 1.82
N GLY A 335 4.77 -14.62 2.36
CA GLY A 335 5.98 -13.79 2.33
C GLY A 335 7.19 -14.48 2.98
N GLU A 336 7.01 -15.04 4.17
CA GLU A 336 8.07 -15.77 4.89
C GLU A 336 8.58 -16.98 4.09
N LEU A 337 7.67 -17.79 3.56
CA LEU A 337 8.02 -18.96 2.73
C LEU A 337 8.69 -18.53 1.42
N MET A 338 8.19 -17.48 0.76
CA MET A 338 8.80 -16.93 -0.44
C MET A 338 10.25 -16.51 -0.19
N THR A 339 10.53 -15.77 0.89
CA THR A 339 11.91 -15.38 1.26
C THR A 339 12.79 -16.61 1.48
N LYS A 340 12.33 -17.58 2.26
CA LYS A 340 13.05 -18.83 2.50
C LYS A 340 13.41 -19.56 1.20
N TYR A 341 12.44 -19.72 0.30
CA TYR A 341 12.68 -20.42 -0.97
C TYR A 341 13.51 -19.58 -1.94
N GLN A 342 13.35 -18.26 -1.95
CA GLN A 342 14.21 -17.38 -2.71
C GLN A 342 15.68 -17.52 -2.29
N GLU A 343 15.98 -17.56 -1.00
CA GLU A 343 17.35 -17.83 -0.49
C GLU A 343 17.85 -19.20 -0.93
N GLN A 344 17.00 -20.24 -0.85
CA GLN A 344 17.34 -21.60 -1.28
C GLN A 344 17.72 -21.66 -2.76
N TYR A 345 16.94 -21.02 -3.64
CA TYR A 345 17.18 -21.02 -5.08
C TYR A 345 18.24 -19.99 -5.52
N ALA A 346 18.51 -18.95 -4.73
CA ALA A 346 19.63 -18.03 -4.93
C ALA A 346 20.98 -18.71 -4.61
N GLY A 347 21.02 -19.57 -3.59
CA GLY A 347 22.20 -20.36 -3.24
C GLY A 347 22.49 -21.53 -4.18
N ALA A 348 21.51 -21.96 -4.98
CA ALA A 348 21.66 -23.02 -5.97
C ALA A 348 22.37 -22.56 -7.27
N GLY A 349 22.70 -21.27 -7.40
CA GLY A 349 23.48 -20.69 -8.51
C GLY A 349 24.95 -21.11 -8.57
N GLY A 350 25.36 -22.12 -7.79
CA GLY A 350 26.67 -22.78 -7.85
C GLY A 350 26.57 -24.27 -8.18
N HIS A 351 25.65 -24.67 -9.07
CA HIS A 351 25.72 -26.02 -9.66
C HIS A 351 26.70 -26.02 -10.83
N ASP A 352 27.90 -26.49 -10.50
CA ASP A 352 28.92 -26.99 -11.42
C ASP A 352 28.32 -27.92 -12.49
N ASP A 353 28.92 -27.82 -13.67
CA ASP A 353 28.76 -28.56 -14.92
C ASP A 353 28.95 -30.11 -14.80
N ASP A 354 28.53 -30.74 -13.71
CA ASP A 354 28.98 -32.08 -13.33
C ASP A 354 27.91 -33.18 -13.39
N LEU A 355 26.76 -32.94 -14.04
CA LEU A 355 25.78 -34.00 -14.30
C LEU A 355 25.78 -34.44 -15.77
N ALA A 356 26.91 -35.01 -16.16
CA ALA A 356 26.96 -36.06 -17.17
C ALA A 356 27.04 -37.43 -16.47
N VAL A 357 25.91 -38.14 -16.39
CA VAL A 357 25.85 -39.61 -16.45
C VAL A 357 24.58 -40.02 -17.19
#